data_AF-V8NFN4-F1
#
_entry.id   AF-V8NFN4-F1
#
_cell.length_a   1.000
_cell.length_b   1.000
_cell.length_c   1.000
_cell.angle_alpha   90.00
_cell.angle_beta   90.00
_cell.angle_gamma   90.00
#
_symmetry.space_group_name_H-M   'P 1'
#
loop_
_entity.id
_entity.type
_entity.pdbx_description
1 polymer ?
#
loop_
_entity_poly.entity_id
_entity_poly.type
_entity_poly.pdbx_seq_one_letter_code
_entity_poly.pdbx_strand_id
1 'polypeptide(L)'
;MVRNEITGHTYKFPCGRWLGKGVDDGSLERILIGELLPSSSEEDLGKQCRTPPQQKSPTMARKLSITSLTGKNIKPNAGQIQEGIGEAVNNIVKHFHKPEKERGSLTVLLCGENGLVMALEQVFHHGFKSARIFHKNVFIWDFIEKAVAYFEMTDQIEDNEDNVLLQKSSRKTFCHYVSAINTAPRNIGKDGKFQILVCFGTRDHLLAQWIPLLAECPLLSRMYEENALLRDRMMVNSLIRVLQALQDFNIVLEGSLIKGVDV
;
A
#
# COMPACT_ATOMS: atom_id res chain seq x y z
N MET A 1 -32.14 -20.67 1.26
CA MET A 1 -32.27 -20.79 2.73
C MET A 1 -31.43 -21.99 3.14
N VAL A 2 -30.79 -21.95 4.30
CA VAL A 2 -30.02 -23.07 4.85
C VAL A 2 -30.47 -23.29 6.28
N ARG A 3 -30.79 -24.53 6.62
CA ARG A 3 -31.17 -24.93 7.97
C ARG A 3 -29.97 -25.52 8.67
N ASN A 4 -29.70 -25.04 9.89
CA ASN A 4 -28.69 -25.63 10.75
C ASN A 4 -29.32 -26.81 11.49
N GLU A 5 -28.86 -28.02 11.21
CA GLU A 5 -29.43 -29.24 11.79
C GLU A 5 -29.10 -29.43 13.28
N ILE A 6 -28.04 -28.78 13.76
CA ILE A 6 -27.60 -28.84 15.17
C ILE A 6 -28.46 -27.91 16.04
N THR A 7 -28.76 -26.70 15.56
CA THR A 7 -29.51 -25.68 16.32
C THR A 7 -30.98 -25.58 15.92
N GLY A 8 -31.41 -26.24 14.84
CA GLY A 8 -32.77 -26.20 14.29
C GLY A 8 -33.13 -24.89 13.58
N HIS A 9 -32.29 -23.86 13.67
CA HIS A 9 -32.50 -22.54 13.09
C HIS A 9 -32.42 -22.54 11.56
N THR A 10 -33.28 -21.76 10.92
CA THR A 10 -33.28 -21.59 9.46
C THR A 10 -32.81 -20.19 9.11
N TYR A 11 -31.75 -20.11 8.32
CA TYR A 11 -31.18 -18.85 7.85
C TYR A 11 -31.55 -18.62 6.39
N LYS A 12 -32.06 -17.43 6.10
CA LYS A 12 -32.21 -16.92 4.75
C LYS A 12 -30.97 -16.13 4.40
N PHE A 13 -30.30 -16.52 3.32
CA PHE A 13 -29.26 -15.72 2.71
C PHE A 13 -29.93 -14.97 1.56
N PRO A 14 -30.25 -13.67 1.71
CA PRO A 14 -30.82 -12.90 0.62
C PRO A 14 -29.76 -12.74 -0.48
N CYS A 15 -29.73 -13.68 -1.42
CA CYS A 15 -28.92 -13.58 -2.62
C CYS A 15 -29.59 -12.59 -3.57
N GLY A 16 -29.49 -11.29 -3.27
CA GLY A 16 -29.94 -10.21 -4.15
C GLY A 16 -29.18 -10.13 -5.48
N ARG A 17 -28.31 -11.11 -5.76
CA ARG A 17 -27.55 -11.30 -7.00
C ARG A 17 -27.46 -12.78 -7.30
N TRP A 18 -27.72 -13.14 -8.56
CA TRP A 18 -27.49 -14.48 -9.07
C TRP A 18 -25.98 -14.69 -9.25
N LEU A 19 -25.44 -15.78 -8.69
CA LEU A 19 -24.10 -16.23 -9.04
C LEU A 19 -24.19 -16.90 -10.41
N GLY A 20 -23.90 -16.14 -11.47
CA GLY A 20 -23.89 -16.65 -12.84
C GLY A 20 -22.74 -17.63 -13.04
N LYS A 21 -23.03 -18.81 -13.60
CA LYS A 21 -22.00 -19.78 -14.00
C LYS A 21 -21.12 -19.13 -15.08
N GLY A 22 -19.83 -18.93 -14.79
CA GLY A 22 -18.87 -18.29 -15.72
C GLY A 22 -18.54 -16.81 -15.42
N VAL A 23 -19.08 -16.22 -14.35
CA VAL A 23 -18.65 -14.90 -13.86
C VAL A 23 -17.73 -15.12 -12.67
N ASP A 24 -16.44 -15.33 -12.95
CA ASP A 24 -15.41 -15.36 -11.91
C ASP A 24 -15.09 -13.92 -11.50
N ASP A 25 -15.34 -13.59 -10.24
CA ASP A 25 -14.95 -12.30 -9.66
C ASP A 25 -13.64 -12.40 -8.86
N GLY A 26 -12.91 -13.51 -9.00
CA GLY A 26 -11.58 -13.73 -8.44
C GLY A 26 -11.55 -13.93 -6.93
N SER A 27 -12.70 -14.15 -6.29
CA SER A 27 -12.79 -14.32 -4.83
C SER A 27 -12.76 -15.79 -4.44
N LEU A 28 -11.73 -16.20 -3.68
CA LEU A 28 -11.56 -17.59 -3.22
C LEU A 28 -12.53 -17.96 -2.07
N GLU A 29 -12.98 -16.99 -1.28
CA GLU A 29 -13.91 -17.19 -0.15
C GLU A 29 -14.89 -16.03 -0.03
N ARG A 30 -16.10 -16.28 0.50
CA ARG A 30 -17.10 -15.24 0.75
C ARG A 30 -17.83 -15.43 2.07
N ILE A 31 -17.98 -14.33 2.80
CA ILE A 31 -18.82 -14.26 4.00
C ILE A 31 -20.24 -13.94 3.56
N LEU A 32 -21.16 -14.88 3.79
CA LEU A 32 -22.58 -14.66 3.62
C LEU A 32 -23.20 -14.35 4.98
N ILE A 33 -23.88 -13.21 5.10
CA ILE A 33 -24.61 -12.85 6.32
C ILE A 33 -26.03 -13.42 6.17
N GLY A 34 -26.38 -14.38 7.02
CA GLY A 34 -27.69 -15.00 7.05
C GLY A 34 -28.65 -14.25 7.97
N GLU A 35 -29.86 -13.98 7.49
CA GLU A 35 -30.97 -13.51 8.33
C GLU A 35 -31.66 -14.72 8.97
N LEU A 36 -31.76 -14.72 10.30
CA LEU A 36 -32.45 -15.79 11.05
C LEU A 36 -33.96 -15.65 10.87
N LEU A 37 -34.61 -16.69 10.37
CA LEU A 37 -36.06 -16.70 10.23
C LEU A 37 -36.73 -17.11 11.55
N PRO A 38 -37.72 -16.33 12.04
CA PRO A 38 -38.52 -16.72 13.19
C PRO A 38 -39.35 -17.97 12.84
N SER A 39 -39.46 -18.90 13.79
CA SER A 39 -40.02 -20.25 13.61
C SER A 39 -41.55 -20.31 13.50
N SER A 40 -42.21 -19.28 12.98
CA SER A 40 -43.67 -19.20 12.95
C SER A 40 -44.19 -18.42 11.74
N SER A 41 -44.37 -19.11 10.61
CA SER A 41 -45.48 -18.96 9.65
C SER A 41 -45.11 -19.55 8.29
N GLU A 42 -45.53 -20.78 8.04
CA GLU A 42 -45.63 -21.37 6.71
C GLU A 42 -46.81 -20.72 5.95
N GLU A 43 -46.72 -19.45 5.53
CA GLU A 43 -47.72 -18.83 4.64
C GLU A 43 -47.27 -17.42 4.21
N ASP A 44 -46.47 -17.30 3.15
CA ASP A 44 -46.66 -16.26 2.12
C ASP A 44 -45.81 -16.60 0.88
N LEU A 45 -46.28 -17.61 0.14
CA LEU A 45 -45.78 -17.90 -1.21
C LEU A 45 -46.34 -16.85 -2.17
N GLY A 46 -45.45 -15.98 -2.64
CA GLY A 46 -45.63 -15.28 -3.89
C GLY A 46 -46.11 -13.84 -3.74
N LYS A 47 -45.17 -12.91 -3.56
CA LYS A 47 -45.31 -11.54 -4.05
C LYS A 47 -43.95 -10.89 -4.29
N GLN A 48 -43.81 -10.45 -5.55
CA GLN A 48 -42.93 -9.39 -6.02
C GLN A 48 -41.44 -9.74 -6.20
N CYS A 49 -41.16 -10.41 -7.32
CA CYS A 49 -40.03 -10.05 -8.16
C CYS A 49 -40.15 -8.57 -8.56
N ARG A 50 -39.55 -7.68 -7.77
CA ARG A 50 -39.21 -6.32 -8.22
C ARG A 50 -37.71 -6.16 -8.08
N THR A 51 -37.06 -5.90 -9.21
CA THR A 51 -35.66 -5.49 -9.26
C THR A 51 -35.48 -4.29 -8.32
N PRO A 52 -34.64 -4.37 -7.27
CA PRO A 52 -34.29 -3.19 -6.51
C PRO A 52 -33.60 -2.18 -7.43
N PRO A 53 -33.77 -0.86 -7.25
CA PRO A 53 -32.92 0.12 -7.92
C PRO A 53 -31.47 -0.21 -7.59
N GLN A 54 -30.55 -0.01 -8.55
CA GLN A 54 -29.12 -0.29 -8.39
C GLN A 54 -28.54 0.49 -7.21
N GLN A 55 -28.59 -0.10 -6.02
CA GLN A 55 -27.88 0.41 -4.86
C GLN A 55 -26.48 -0.19 -4.90
N LYS A 56 -25.48 0.70 -5.00
CA LYS A 56 -24.08 0.33 -4.87
C LYS A 56 -23.88 -0.23 -3.47
N SER A 57 -23.41 -1.48 -3.38
CA SER A 57 -22.93 -2.07 -2.14
C SER A 57 -21.91 -1.14 -1.48
N PRO A 58 -21.81 -1.08 -0.13
CA PRO A 58 -20.67 -0.45 0.51
C PRO A 58 -19.44 -1.17 -0.04
N THR A 59 -18.73 -0.47 -0.90
CA THR A 59 -17.52 -0.97 -1.51
C THR A 59 -16.50 -0.81 -0.40
N MET A 60 -16.13 -1.90 0.28
CA MET A 60 -14.78 -1.92 0.85
C MET A 60 -13.88 -1.62 -0.34
N ALA A 61 -13.30 -0.41 -0.33
CA ALA A 61 -12.56 0.13 -1.43
C ALA A 61 -11.52 -0.90 -1.84
N ARG A 62 -11.73 -1.53 -3.00
CA ARG A 62 -10.69 -2.31 -3.63
C ARG A 62 -9.52 -1.35 -3.81
N LYS A 63 -8.35 -1.77 -3.35
CA LYS A 63 -7.03 -1.19 -3.65
C LYS A 63 -6.83 -1.29 -5.17
N LEU A 64 -7.49 -0.42 -5.93
CA LEU A 64 -7.24 -0.18 -7.36
C LEU A 64 -6.44 1.12 -7.43
N SER A 65 -5.19 0.98 -7.85
CA SER A 65 -4.47 1.94 -8.69
C SER A 65 -5.18 3.29 -8.89
N ILE A 66 -4.77 4.33 -8.14
CA ILE A 66 -4.92 5.79 -8.35
C ILE A 66 -6.07 6.25 -9.27
N THR A 67 -7.28 5.68 -9.18
CA THR A 67 -8.36 6.05 -10.11
C THR A 67 -9.76 5.68 -9.64
N SER A 68 -10.13 5.84 -8.36
CA SER A 68 -11.57 5.72 -8.01
C SER A 68 -12.04 6.19 -6.63
N LEU A 69 -11.58 7.32 -6.05
CA LEU A 69 -12.22 7.85 -4.82
C LEU A 69 -12.39 9.38 -4.71
N THR A 70 -12.33 10.12 -5.82
CA THR A 70 -13.01 11.42 -5.93
C THR A 70 -13.58 11.55 -7.33
N GLY A 71 -14.75 12.16 -7.51
CA GLY A 71 -15.41 12.36 -8.81
C GLY A 71 -14.66 13.28 -9.79
N LYS A 72 -13.33 13.40 -9.68
CA LYS A 72 -12.44 14.10 -10.61
C LYS A 72 -11.16 13.28 -10.77
N ASN A 73 -11.00 12.64 -11.93
CA ASN A 73 -9.76 11.98 -12.37
C ASN A 73 -8.66 13.02 -12.64
N ILE A 74 -8.16 13.67 -11.60
CA ILE A 74 -7.02 14.57 -11.69
C ILE A 74 -5.90 13.89 -10.91
N LYS A 75 -4.93 13.32 -11.64
CA LYS A 75 -3.67 12.88 -11.04
C LYS A 75 -3.11 14.06 -10.26
N PRO A 76 -2.80 13.91 -8.95
CA PRO A 76 -2.38 15.05 -8.13
C PRO A 76 -1.14 15.69 -8.74
N ASN A 77 -1.12 17.01 -8.75
CA ASN A 77 0.04 17.75 -9.23
C ASN A 77 1.19 17.69 -8.21
N ALA A 78 2.38 18.13 -8.60
CA ALA A 78 3.56 18.12 -7.73
C ALA A 78 3.35 18.81 -6.37
N GLY A 79 2.64 19.95 -6.35
CA GLY A 79 2.37 20.71 -5.13
C GLY A 79 1.45 19.95 -4.17
N GLN A 80 0.37 19.34 -4.68
CA GLN A 80 -0.55 18.52 -3.89
C GLN A 80 0.15 17.28 -3.31
N ILE A 81 1.07 16.69 -4.07
CA ILE A 81 1.87 15.55 -3.60
C ILE A 81 2.78 15.99 -2.45
N GLN A 82 3.47 17.12 -2.60
CA GLN A 82 4.35 17.67 -1.55
C GLN A 82 3.57 18.03 -0.28
N GLU A 83 2.42 18.68 -0.43
CA GLU A 83 1.52 19.00 0.68
C GLU A 83 1.05 17.73 1.40
N GLY A 84 0.59 16.72 0.67
CA GLY A 84 0.13 15.46 1.25
C GLY A 84 1.21 14.72 2.07
N ILE A 85 2.48 14.77 1.64
CA ILE A 85 3.59 14.22 2.42
C ILE A 85 3.81 15.03 3.70
N GLY A 86 3.83 16.36 3.58
CA GLY A 86 3.98 17.27 4.71
C GLY A 86 2.89 17.06 5.76
N GLU A 87 1.64 16.92 5.32
CA GLU A 87 0.50 16.61 6.20
C GLU A 87 0.62 15.25 6.88
N ALA A 88 0.96 14.20 6.13
CA ALA A 88 1.11 12.86 6.67
C ALA A 88 2.19 12.82 7.76
N VAL A 89 3.36 13.40 7.50
CA VAL A 89 4.44 13.50 8.49
C VAL A 89 4.03 14.35 9.68
N ASN A 90 3.42 15.51 9.46
CA ASN A 90 2.93 16.38 10.53
C ASN A 90 1.91 15.67 11.44
N ASN A 91 1.04 14.83 10.87
CA ASN A 91 0.08 14.05 11.65
C ASN A 91 0.77 12.99 12.53
N ILE A 92 1.84 12.35 12.03
CA ILE A 92 2.66 11.44 12.84
C ILE A 92 3.38 12.22 13.96
N VAL A 93 3.99 13.36 13.64
CA VAL A 93 4.65 14.23 14.65
C VAL A 93 3.66 14.64 15.73
N LYS A 94 2.47 15.13 15.36
CA LYS A 94 1.40 15.49 16.30
C LYS A 94 0.97 14.32 17.18
N HIS A 95 0.93 13.11 16.63
CA HIS A 95 0.61 11.91 17.41
C HIS A 95 1.62 11.70 18.55
N PHE A 96 2.92 11.87 18.31
CA PHE A 96 3.93 11.72 19.36
C PHE A 96 3.93 12.83 20.41
N HIS A 97 3.45 14.02 20.06
CA HIS A 97 3.27 15.12 21.01
C HIS A 97 2.02 14.95 21.90
N LYS A 98 1.08 14.07 21.54
CA LYS A 98 -0.08 13.75 22.38
C LYS A 98 0.30 12.78 23.50
N PRO A 99 -0.35 12.88 24.67
CA PRO A 99 -0.17 11.90 25.74
C PRO A 99 -0.61 10.52 25.26
N GLU A 100 0.07 9.47 25.71
CA GLU A 100 -0.10 8.09 25.21
C GLU A 100 -1.56 7.60 25.24
N LYS A 101 -2.32 8.01 26.26
CA LYS A 101 -3.74 7.65 26.43
C LYS A 101 -4.68 8.24 25.37
N GLU A 102 -4.24 9.29 24.66
CA GLU A 102 -5.04 9.99 23.64
C GLU A 102 -4.54 9.72 22.22
N ARG A 103 -3.52 8.86 22.08
CA ARG A 103 -2.93 8.52 20.79
C ARG A 103 -3.89 7.61 20.02
N GLY A 104 -4.17 7.98 18.77
CA GLY A 104 -4.84 7.11 17.80
C GLY A 104 -3.90 6.01 17.28
N SER A 105 -4.36 5.16 16.35
CA SER A 105 -3.50 4.11 15.78
C SER A 105 -2.44 4.69 14.84
N LEU A 106 -1.16 4.37 15.08
CA LEU A 106 -0.05 4.68 14.16
C LEU A 106 -0.24 3.99 12.80
N THR A 107 -0.83 2.81 12.77
CA THR A 107 -1.12 2.08 11.53
C THR A 107 -2.04 2.88 10.61
N VAL A 108 -3.00 3.63 11.17
CA VAL A 108 -3.86 4.53 10.38
C VAL A 108 -3.06 5.71 9.83
N LEU A 109 -2.12 6.28 10.61
CA LEU A 109 -1.29 7.40 10.15
C LEU A 109 -0.25 6.97 9.08
N LEU A 110 0.21 5.72 9.13
CA LEU A 110 1.14 5.17 8.14
C LEU A 110 0.41 4.67 6.89
N CYS A 111 -0.61 3.81 7.06
CA CYS A 111 -1.24 3.04 6.00
C CYS A 111 -2.69 3.42 5.68
N GLY A 112 -3.29 4.33 6.45
CA GLY A 112 -4.66 4.78 6.24
C GLY A 112 -4.80 5.77 5.09
N GLU A 113 -6.01 6.28 4.92
CA GLU A 113 -6.32 7.32 3.94
C GLU A 113 -5.56 8.61 4.31
N ASN A 114 -4.80 9.15 3.35
CA ASN A 114 -3.84 10.24 3.55
C ASN A 114 -2.67 9.90 4.49
N GLY A 115 -2.39 8.61 4.69
CA GLY A 115 -1.23 8.15 5.43
C GLY A 115 0.09 8.34 4.67
N LEU A 116 1.20 8.20 5.39
CA LEU A 116 2.54 8.37 4.83
C LEU A 116 2.82 7.45 3.64
N VAL A 117 2.35 6.20 3.68
CA VAL A 117 2.50 5.23 2.58
C VAL A 117 1.86 5.77 1.32
N MET A 118 0.61 6.21 1.38
CA MET A 118 -0.10 6.75 0.21
C MET A 118 0.59 8.00 -0.33
N ALA A 119 1.05 8.89 0.54
CA ALA A 119 1.75 10.11 0.13
C ALA A 119 3.05 9.79 -0.62
N LEU A 120 3.85 8.83 -0.12
CA LEU A 120 5.05 8.35 -0.79
C LEU A 120 4.72 7.56 -2.08
N GLU A 121 3.66 6.76 -2.11
CA GLU A 121 3.19 6.11 -3.33
C GLU A 121 2.94 7.14 -4.44
N GLN A 122 2.34 8.31 -4.13
CA GLN A 122 2.13 9.36 -5.13
C GLN A 122 3.44 9.94 -5.67
N VAL A 123 4.46 10.13 -4.82
CA VAL A 123 5.80 10.56 -5.26
C VAL A 123 6.38 9.56 -6.24
N PHE A 124 6.39 8.29 -5.85
CA PHE A 124 6.92 7.23 -6.68
C PHE A 124 6.08 7.05 -7.93
N HIS A 125 4.76 7.26 -7.92
CA HIS A 125 3.92 7.17 -9.11
C HIS A 125 4.03 8.37 -10.07
N HIS A 126 4.59 9.48 -9.62
CA HIS A 126 4.73 10.67 -10.44
C HIS A 126 5.80 10.47 -11.52
N GLY A 127 5.39 10.66 -12.78
CA GLY A 127 6.29 10.51 -13.92
C GLY A 127 6.70 9.07 -14.26
N PHE A 128 6.01 8.03 -13.81
CA PHE A 128 6.25 6.68 -14.37
C PHE A 128 5.99 6.66 -15.87
N LYS A 129 6.93 6.10 -16.64
CA LYS A 129 6.72 5.83 -18.07
C LYS A 129 5.71 4.69 -18.20
N SER A 130 4.60 4.95 -18.90
CA SER A 130 3.63 3.90 -19.20
C SER A 130 4.19 2.98 -20.29
N ALA A 131 4.29 1.68 -20.04
CA ALA A 131 4.64 0.68 -21.05
C ALA A 131 3.46 0.50 -22.03
N ARG A 132 3.26 1.48 -22.92
CA ARG A 132 2.08 1.64 -23.80
C ARG A 132 1.93 0.61 -24.93
N ILE A 133 2.60 -0.54 -24.88
CA ILE A 133 2.52 -1.50 -25.99
C ILE A 133 1.72 -2.76 -25.62
N PHE A 134 1.61 -3.14 -24.33
CA PHE A 134 0.92 -4.39 -23.95
C PHE A 134 0.20 -4.39 -22.57
N HIS A 135 -0.25 -3.24 -22.06
CA HIS A 135 -1.02 -3.16 -20.79
C HIS A 135 -0.35 -3.84 -19.57
N LYS A 136 0.99 -3.94 -19.52
CA LYS A 136 1.65 -4.43 -18.30
C LYS A 136 1.63 -3.31 -17.25
N ASN A 137 0.91 -3.54 -16.15
CA ASN A 137 0.94 -2.65 -15.00
C ASN A 137 2.39 -2.51 -14.50
N VAL A 138 2.91 -1.29 -14.48
CA VAL A 138 4.22 -0.99 -13.91
C VAL A 138 4.00 -0.61 -12.45
N PHE A 139 4.53 -1.42 -11.54
CA PHE A 139 4.43 -1.18 -10.11
C PHE A 139 5.72 -0.52 -9.59
N ILE A 140 5.61 0.20 -8.46
CA ILE A 140 6.77 0.73 -7.76
C ILE A 140 7.75 -0.40 -7.39
N TRP A 141 7.20 -1.56 -7.01
CA TRP A 141 8.00 -2.72 -6.67
C TRP A 141 8.85 -3.25 -7.83
N ASP A 142 8.40 -3.15 -9.09
CA ASP A 142 9.21 -3.53 -10.26
C ASP A 142 10.45 -2.65 -10.42
N PHE A 143 10.36 -1.37 -10.04
CA PHE A 143 11.50 -0.47 -10.02
C PHE A 143 12.46 -0.83 -8.88
N ILE A 144 11.93 -1.10 -7.69
CA ILE A 144 12.71 -1.48 -6.51
C ILE A 144 13.50 -2.78 -6.75
N GLU A 145 12.87 -3.81 -7.30
CA GLU A 145 13.54 -5.08 -7.62
C GLU A 145 14.72 -4.89 -8.58
N LYS A 146 14.54 -4.06 -9.61
CA LYS A 146 15.63 -3.75 -10.55
C LYS A 146 16.72 -2.89 -9.90
N ALA A 147 16.36 -1.96 -9.02
CA ALA A 147 17.33 -1.16 -8.27
C ALA A 147 18.19 -2.03 -7.34
N VAL A 148 17.59 -2.99 -6.64
CA VAL A 148 18.32 -3.97 -5.82
C VAL A 148 19.29 -4.79 -6.66
N ALA A 149 18.85 -5.34 -7.79
CA ALA A 149 19.73 -6.10 -8.69
C ALA A 149 20.91 -5.25 -9.20
N TYR A 150 20.69 -3.95 -9.43
CA TYR A 150 21.76 -3.03 -9.78
C TYR A 150 22.74 -2.82 -8.61
N PHE A 151 22.24 -2.55 -7.39
CA PHE A 151 23.10 -2.34 -6.22
C PHE A 151 23.94 -3.57 -5.89
N GLU A 152 23.36 -4.77 -5.95
CA GLU A 152 24.07 -6.03 -5.73
C GLU A 152 25.15 -6.31 -6.79
N MET A 153 24.94 -5.87 -8.03
CA MET A 153 25.94 -5.97 -9.10
C MET A 153 27.08 -4.97 -8.88
N THR A 154 26.76 -3.72 -8.51
CA THR A 154 27.76 -2.68 -8.26
C THR A 154 28.63 -3.02 -7.04
N ASP A 155 28.05 -3.53 -5.96
CA ASP A 155 28.79 -3.86 -4.74
C ASP A 155 29.78 -5.02 -4.95
N GLN A 156 29.51 -5.97 -5.88
CA GLN A 156 30.45 -7.02 -6.27
C GLN A 156 31.68 -6.49 -7.04
N ILE A 157 31.54 -5.36 -7.73
CA ILE A 157 32.60 -4.74 -8.52
C ILE A 157 33.44 -3.79 -7.64
N GLU A 158 32.81 -3.10 -6.68
CA GLU A 158 33.41 -2.12 -5.78
C GLU A 158 34.06 -2.71 -4.51
N ASP A 159 34.20 -4.03 -4.38
CA ASP A 159 34.92 -4.67 -3.26
C ASP A 159 36.45 -4.40 -3.25
N ASN A 160 36.95 -3.56 -4.17
CA ASN A 160 38.36 -3.22 -4.32
C ASN A 160 38.75 -1.76 -3.93
N GLU A 161 37.81 -0.88 -3.55
CA GLU A 161 38.13 0.53 -3.22
C GLU A 161 37.46 1.03 -1.92
N ASP A 162 38.26 1.55 -0.98
CA ASP A 162 37.89 1.89 0.40
C ASP A 162 37.07 3.20 0.58
N ASN A 163 36.72 3.93 -0.48
CA ASN A 163 36.22 5.32 -0.36
C ASN A 163 34.69 5.52 -0.31
N VAL A 164 33.87 4.46 -0.25
CA VAL A 164 32.38 4.61 -0.29
C VAL A 164 31.67 3.81 0.82
N LEU A 165 32.20 3.81 2.05
CA LEU A 165 31.63 3.00 3.14
C LEU A 165 30.18 3.33 3.51
N LEU A 166 29.80 4.61 3.53
CA LEU A 166 28.46 5.03 3.98
C LEU A 166 27.37 4.68 2.95
N GLN A 167 27.60 4.96 1.67
CA GLN A 167 26.65 4.62 0.61
C GLN A 167 26.56 3.10 0.42
N LYS A 168 27.69 2.37 0.56
CA LYS A 168 27.72 0.90 0.57
C LYS A 168 26.90 0.32 1.73
N SER A 169 26.93 0.96 2.91
CA SER A 169 26.08 0.57 4.04
C SER A 169 24.59 0.80 3.76
N SER A 170 24.20 1.95 3.20
CA SER A 170 22.80 2.24 2.85
C SER A 170 22.27 1.31 1.74
N ARG A 171 23.10 0.92 0.76
CA ARG A 171 22.74 -0.09 -0.26
C ARG A 171 22.49 -1.45 0.36
N LYS A 172 23.40 -1.94 1.19
CA LYS A 172 23.28 -3.24 1.87
C LYS A 172 22.03 -3.32 2.75
N THR A 173 21.76 -2.27 3.54
CA THR A 173 20.54 -2.21 4.35
C THR A 173 19.29 -2.21 3.46
N PHE A 174 19.25 -1.42 2.39
CA PHE A 174 18.11 -1.43 1.47
C PHE A 174 17.86 -2.82 0.85
N CYS A 175 18.91 -3.47 0.33
CA CYS A 175 18.81 -4.80 -0.27
C CYS A 175 18.36 -5.86 0.74
N HIS A 176 18.86 -5.81 1.98
CA HIS A 176 18.44 -6.70 3.06
C HIS A 176 16.93 -6.63 3.31
N TYR A 177 16.38 -5.42 3.47
CA TYR A 177 14.94 -5.23 3.69
C TYR A 177 14.10 -5.72 2.51
N VAL A 178 14.50 -5.41 1.28
CA VAL A 178 13.77 -5.85 0.08
C VAL A 178 13.83 -7.38 -0.05
N SER A 179 14.97 -8.00 0.23
CA SER A 179 15.13 -9.46 0.23
C SER A 179 14.22 -10.11 1.27
N ALA A 180 14.22 -9.62 2.51
CA ALA A 180 13.35 -10.11 3.58
C ALA A 180 11.86 -10.01 3.24
N ILE A 181 11.42 -8.90 2.62
CA ILE A 181 10.04 -8.73 2.15
C ILE A 181 9.70 -9.71 1.02
N ASN A 182 10.65 -10.01 0.14
CA ASN A 182 10.46 -10.95 -0.97
C ASN A 182 10.44 -12.41 -0.52
N THR A 183 11.20 -12.78 0.51
CA THR A 183 11.26 -14.14 1.05
C THR A 183 10.20 -14.44 2.11
N ALA A 184 9.40 -13.44 2.49
CA ALA A 184 8.31 -13.59 3.43
C ALA A 184 7.38 -14.76 3.02
N PRO A 185 7.01 -15.67 3.95
CA PRO A 185 6.25 -16.88 3.64
C PRO A 185 4.78 -16.59 3.28
N ARG A 186 4.33 -15.35 3.43
CA ARG A 186 3.00 -14.90 3.03
C ARG A 186 3.04 -14.31 1.61
N ASN A 187 2.00 -14.58 0.82
CA ASN A 187 1.87 -13.96 -0.50
C ASN A 187 1.44 -12.50 -0.36
N ILE A 188 2.38 -11.58 -0.56
CA ILE A 188 2.16 -10.12 -0.48
C ILE A 188 2.19 -9.57 -1.91
N GLY A 189 1.10 -8.92 -2.33
CA GLY A 189 1.07 -8.20 -3.60
C GLY A 189 2.08 -7.05 -3.65
N LYS A 190 2.47 -6.61 -4.85
CA LYS A 190 3.52 -5.58 -5.05
C LYS A 190 3.27 -4.28 -4.29
N ASP A 191 2.02 -3.79 -4.26
CA ASP A 191 1.66 -2.60 -3.49
C ASP A 191 1.75 -2.84 -1.97
N GLY A 192 1.44 -4.06 -1.52
CA GLY A 192 1.62 -4.45 -0.12
C GLY A 192 3.09 -4.52 0.28
N LYS A 193 3.95 -5.00 -0.63
CA LYS A 193 5.40 -5.03 -0.41
C LYS A 193 5.96 -3.61 -0.28
N PHE A 194 5.54 -2.69 -1.15
CA PHE A 194 5.94 -1.27 -1.05
C PHE A 194 5.47 -0.65 0.27
N GLN A 195 4.21 -0.86 0.64
CA GLN A 195 3.67 -0.40 1.91
C GLN A 195 4.52 -0.89 3.10
N ILE A 196 4.84 -2.17 3.15
CA ILE A 196 5.66 -2.75 4.23
C ILE A 196 7.06 -2.16 4.25
N LEU A 197 7.69 -1.98 3.07
CA LEU A 197 9.01 -1.35 2.96
C LEU A 197 8.99 0.08 3.53
N VAL A 198 7.95 0.87 3.21
CA VAL A 198 7.80 2.23 3.76
C VAL A 198 7.62 2.20 5.27
N CYS A 199 6.81 1.26 5.79
CA CYS A 199 6.59 1.13 7.23
C CYS A 199 7.88 0.77 7.97
N PHE A 200 8.64 -0.20 7.47
CA PHE A 200 9.95 -0.55 8.02
C PHE A 200 10.94 0.60 7.94
N GLY A 201 11.06 1.23 6.76
CA GLY A 201 11.94 2.39 6.60
C GLY A 201 11.58 3.55 7.52
N THR A 202 10.31 3.68 7.89
CA THR A 202 9.83 4.69 8.84
C THR A 202 10.17 4.31 10.29
N ARG A 203 9.93 3.04 10.68
CA ARG A 203 10.31 2.47 11.99
C ARG A 203 11.80 2.63 12.27
N ASP A 204 12.63 2.28 11.29
CA ASP A 204 14.08 2.18 11.45
C ASP A 204 14.80 3.46 10.99
N HIS A 205 14.05 4.52 10.64
CA HIS A 205 14.56 5.82 10.20
C HIS A 205 15.47 5.76 8.96
N LEU A 206 15.20 4.82 8.05
CA LEU A 206 15.99 4.57 6.84
C LEU A 206 15.45 5.27 5.59
N LEU A 207 14.21 5.79 5.59
CA LEU A 207 13.63 6.43 4.40
C LEU A 207 14.47 7.61 3.87
N ALA A 208 15.01 8.43 4.77
CA ALA A 208 15.86 9.56 4.42
C ALA A 208 17.16 9.15 3.69
N GLN A 209 17.61 7.91 3.89
CA GLN A 209 18.79 7.34 3.22
C GLN A 209 18.41 6.57 1.94
N TRP A 210 17.29 5.86 1.96
CA TRP A 210 16.86 5.03 0.82
C TRP A 210 16.31 5.84 -0.35
N ILE A 211 15.62 6.95 -0.09
CA ILE A 211 15.07 7.80 -1.16
C ILE A 211 16.16 8.40 -2.05
N PRO A 212 17.21 9.07 -1.53
CA PRO A 212 18.28 9.57 -2.40
C PRO A 212 19.01 8.43 -3.12
N LEU A 213 19.20 7.29 -2.47
CA LEU A 213 19.79 6.10 -3.09
C LEU A 213 18.98 5.65 -4.34
N LEU A 214 17.66 5.63 -4.25
CA LEU A 214 16.78 5.30 -5.37
C LEU A 214 16.74 6.42 -6.44
N ALA A 215 16.81 7.69 -6.03
CA ALA A 215 16.85 8.84 -6.94
C ALA A 215 18.13 8.92 -7.78
N GLU A 216 19.25 8.42 -7.24
CA GLU A 216 20.54 8.34 -7.92
C GLU A 216 20.69 7.10 -8.81
N CYS A 217 19.75 6.16 -8.74
CA CYS A 217 19.80 4.93 -9.52
C CYS A 217 19.71 5.23 -11.04
N PRO A 218 20.66 4.77 -11.87
CA PRO A 218 20.64 5.03 -13.32
C PRO A 218 19.37 4.54 -14.03
N LEU A 219 18.71 3.53 -13.46
CA LEU A 219 17.45 2.97 -13.96
C LEU A 219 16.28 3.96 -13.96
N LEU A 220 16.36 5.01 -13.15
CA LEU A 220 15.31 6.02 -13.04
C LEU A 220 15.03 6.66 -14.41
N SER A 221 16.07 6.95 -15.20
CA SER A 221 15.93 7.49 -16.57
C SER A 221 15.15 6.57 -17.54
N ARG A 222 15.18 5.26 -17.30
CA ARG A 222 14.52 4.25 -18.14
C ARG A 222 13.05 4.05 -17.76
N MET A 223 12.74 4.18 -16.48
CA MET A 223 11.39 3.91 -15.94
C MET A 223 10.57 5.16 -15.66
N TYR A 224 11.21 6.33 -15.60
CA TYR A 224 10.59 7.61 -15.27
C TYR A 224 10.85 8.71 -16.30
N GLU A 225 9.80 9.46 -16.62
CA GLU A 225 9.82 10.69 -17.40
C GLU A 225 10.73 11.74 -16.76
N GLU A 226 11.20 12.72 -17.54
CA GLU A 226 12.14 13.74 -17.08
C GLU A 226 11.57 14.66 -16.01
N ASN A 227 10.25 14.87 -16.00
CA ASN A 227 9.54 15.64 -15.01
C ASN A 227 9.11 14.82 -13.77
N ALA A 228 9.58 13.59 -13.61
CA ALA A 228 9.29 12.79 -12.42
C ALA A 228 9.85 13.45 -11.14
N LEU A 229 9.08 13.38 -10.05
CA LEU A 229 9.49 14.03 -8.78
C LEU A 229 10.76 13.41 -8.21
N LEU A 230 10.94 12.10 -8.36
CA LEU A 230 12.16 11.40 -7.95
C LEU A 230 13.41 11.86 -8.73
N ARG A 231 13.25 12.49 -9.90
CA ARG A 231 14.36 13.05 -10.69
C ARG A 231 14.68 14.50 -10.32
N ASP A 232 13.77 15.18 -9.61
CA ASP A 232 13.98 16.54 -9.16
C ASP A 232 14.74 16.55 -7.83
N ARG A 233 16.01 16.98 -7.88
CA ARG A 233 16.87 17.06 -6.69
C ARG A 233 16.33 17.98 -5.61
N MET A 234 15.63 19.06 -5.96
CA MET A 234 15.06 19.99 -4.97
C MET A 234 13.88 19.33 -4.25
N MET A 235 13.04 18.63 -5.00
CA MET A 235 11.94 17.84 -4.43
C MET A 235 12.48 16.74 -3.51
N VAL A 236 13.45 15.94 -3.96
CA VAL A 236 14.05 14.85 -3.17
C VAL A 236 14.67 15.37 -1.88
N ASN A 237 15.43 16.48 -1.93
CA ASN A 237 15.99 17.11 -0.73
C ASN A 237 14.91 17.62 0.22
N SER A 238 13.83 18.20 -0.31
CA SER A 238 12.69 18.64 0.51
C SER A 238 12.01 17.45 1.19
N LEU A 239 11.83 16.35 0.47
CA LEU A 239 11.29 15.10 1.01
C LEU A 239 12.16 14.52 2.13
N ILE A 240 13.48 14.50 1.95
CA ILE A 240 14.42 14.06 2.99
C ILE A 240 14.27 14.90 4.26
N ARG A 241 14.22 16.24 4.14
CA ARG A 241 14.05 17.15 5.29
C ARG A 241 12.74 16.90 6.03
N VAL A 242 11.64 16.68 5.29
CA VAL A 242 10.34 16.37 5.90
C VAL A 242 10.40 15.05 6.65
N LEU A 243 10.97 13.99 6.05
CA LEU A 243 11.09 12.68 6.69
C LEU A 243 12.04 12.67 7.89
N GLN A 244 13.08 13.52 7.90
CA GLN A 244 13.97 13.71 9.04
C GLN A 244 13.23 14.23 10.29
N ALA A 245 12.08 14.89 10.13
CA ALA A 245 11.24 15.27 11.28
C ALA A 245 10.73 14.06 12.08
N LEU A 246 10.81 12.84 11.52
CA LEU A 246 10.43 11.60 12.21
C LEU A 246 11.59 10.93 12.94
N GLN A 247 12.83 11.44 12.83
CA GLN A 247 14.04 10.73 13.28
C GLN A 247 14.14 10.55 14.80
N ASP A 248 13.48 11.41 15.58
CA ASP A 248 13.52 11.36 17.05
C ASP A 248 12.36 10.55 17.66
N PHE A 249 11.45 10.01 16.85
CA PHE A 249 10.25 9.33 17.34
C PHE A 249 10.35 7.81 17.19
N ASN A 250 10.23 7.07 18.29
CA ASN A 250 10.19 5.61 18.25
C ASN A 250 8.84 5.11 17.69
N ILE A 251 8.84 4.65 16.43
CA ILE A 251 7.64 4.18 15.74
C ILE A 251 7.51 2.67 15.89
N VAL A 252 6.52 2.23 16.66
CA VAL A 252 6.23 0.80 16.84
C VAL A 252 5.19 0.33 15.82
N LEU A 253 5.51 -0.68 15.03
CA LEU A 253 4.60 -1.27 14.04
C LEU A 253 3.79 -2.41 14.66
N GLU A 254 2.49 -2.46 14.33
CA GLU A 254 1.63 -3.57 14.74
C GLU A 254 2.04 -4.89 14.06
N GLY A 255 2.00 -5.99 14.82
CA GLY A 255 2.38 -7.31 14.30
C GLY A 255 1.56 -7.75 13.09
N SER A 256 0.32 -7.31 12.94
CA SER A 256 -0.53 -7.54 11.77
C SER A 256 0.08 -7.03 10.46
N LEU A 257 0.79 -5.89 10.52
CA LEU A 257 1.41 -5.24 9.38
C LEU A 257 2.69 -5.96 8.95
N ILE A 258 3.51 -6.39 9.90
CA ILE A 258 4.85 -6.96 9.66
C ILE A 258 4.91 -8.50 9.75
N LYS A 259 3.79 -9.17 10.05
CA LYS A 259 3.74 -10.63 10.27
C LYS A 259 4.45 -11.40 9.16
N GLY A 260 5.47 -12.18 9.53
CA GLY A 260 6.20 -13.05 8.61
C GLY A 260 7.28 -12.36 7.79
N VAL A 261 7.57 -11.08 8.03
CA VAL A 261 8.77 -10.44 7.49
C VAL A 261 9.73 -10.25 8.65
N ASP A 262 10.86 -10.96 8.59
CA ASP A 262 11.91 -10.89 9.61
C ASP A 262 13.10 -10.10 9.04
N VAL A 263 13.44 -8.98 9.67
CA VAL A 263 14.46 -8.03 9.18
C VAL A 263 15.40 -7.62 10.29
#